data_AF-A0A087S657-F1
#
_entry.id   AF-A0A087S657-F1
#
_cell.length_a   1.000
_cell.length_b   1.000
_cell.length_c   1.000
_cell.angle_alpha   90.00
_cell.angle_beta   90.00
_cell.angle_gamma   90.00
#
_symmetry.space_group_name_H-M   'P 1'
#
loop_
_entity.id
_entity.type
_entity.pdbx_description
1 polymer ?
#
loop_
_entity_poly.entity_id
_entity_poly.type
_entity_poly.pdbx_seq_one_letter_code
_entity_poly.pdbx_strand_id
1 'polypeptide(L)'
;RDEPSADEKYFKTIVALSRIIMPEMNIQIPPNLSPRSYQSFLSVGINDWGGISPLTPDYVNPEFSWPEIRDVDENSKNAGFDLKCRFPIYPEFFSFISKELQAKMKEIQNEEGLVKEEYWR
;
A
#
# COMPACT_ATOMS: atom_id res chain seq x y z
N ARG A 1 18.96 15.90 -2.50
CA ARG A 1 19.12 15.11 -3.73
C ARG A 1 20.42 14.29 -3.72
N ASP A 2 21.38 14.59 -2.83
CA ASP A 2 22.63 13.81 -2.64
C ASP A 2 22.73 13.14 -1.26
N GLU A 3 21.63 13.03 -0.52
CA GLU A 3 21.65 12.26 0.73
C GLU A 3 21.48 10.78 0.38
N PRO A 4 22.39 9.89 0.82
CA PRO A 4 22.22 8.47 0.61
C PRO A 4 20.89 8.01 1.21
N SER A 5 20.25 7.03 0.55
CA SER A 5 19.11 6.36 1.16
C SER A 5 19.53 5.80 2.52
N ALA A 6 18.60 5.82 3.47
CA ALA A 6 18.82 5.17 4.75
C ALA A 6 19.20 3.71 4.52
N ASP A 7 20.12 3.20 5.32
CA ASP A 7 20.42 1.77 5.35
C ASP A 7 19.13 0.96 5.53
N GLU A 8 18.94 -0.07 4.70
CA GLU A 8 17.67 -0.80 4.65
C GLU A 8 17.36 -1.50 5.98
N LYS A 9 18.39 -1.99 6.69
CA LYS A 9 18.23 -2.60 8.00
C LYS A 9 17.79 -1.57 9.03
N TYR A 10 18.36 -0.36 9.00
CA TYR A 10 17.88 0.74 9.83
C TYR A 10 16.41 1.06 9.52
N PHE A 11 16.04 1.20 8.25
CA PHE A 11 14.67 1.52 7.87
C PHE A 11 13.67 0.44 8.33
N LYS A 12 13.98 -0.84 8.07
CA LYS A 12 13.18 -1.97 8.58
C LYS A 12 13.05 -1.99 10.10
N THR A 13 14.09 -1.58 10.82
CA THR A 13 14.04 -1.46 12.29
C THR A 13 13.02 -0.41 12.70
N ILE A 14 12.99 0.75 12.04
CA ILE A 14 11.99 1.79 12.30
C ILE A 14 10.57 1.32 11.99
N VAL A 15 10.37 0.57 10.90
CA VAL A 15 9.07 0.01 10.53
C VAL A 15 8.60 -0.99 11.59
N ALA A 16 9.46 -1.92 11.99
CA ALA A 16 9.14 -2.91 13.02
C ALA A 16 8.78 -2.24 14.36
N LEU A 17 9.56 -1.25 14.79
CA LEU A 17 9.27 -0.48 15.99
C LEU A 17 7.95 0.30 15.87
N SER A 18 7.66 0.87 14.70
CA SER A 18 6.39 1.58 14.46
C SER A 18 5.20 0.63 14.59
N ARG A 19 5.27 -0.60 14.05
CA ARG A 19 4.24 -1.62 14.23
C ARG A 19 4.07 -2.01 15.70
N ILE A 20 5.16 -2.15 16.46
CA ILE A 20 5.09 -2.49 17.89
C ILE A 20 4.43 -1.37 18.70
N ILE A 21 4.79 -0.10 18.44
CA ILE A 21 4.27 1.06 19.18
C ILE A 21 2.82 1.37 18.78
N MET A 22 2.47 1.18 17.50
CA MET A 22 1.16 1.48 16.94
C MET A 22 0.56 0.24 16.25
N PRO A 23 0.14 -0.78 17.03
CA PRO A 23 -0.25 -2.09 16.50
C PRO A 23 -1.40 -2.05 15.50
N GLU A 24 -2.35 -1.12 15.67
CA GLU A 24 -3.53 -0.99 14.82
C GLU A 24 -3.34 -0.03 13.63
N MET A 25 -2.23 0.71 13.57
CA MET A 25 -2.05 1.73 12.55
C MET A 25 -1.69 1.12 11.20
N ASN A 26 -2.23 1.66 10.10
CA ASN A 26 -1.77 1.29 8.77
C ASN A 26 -0.39 1.91 8.51
N ILE A 27 0.58 1.09 8.10
CA ILE A 27 1.94 1.51 7.82
C ILE A 27 2.21 1.29 6.34
N GLN A 28 2.46 2.39 5.63
CA GLN A 28 2.66 2.39 4.19
C GLN A 28 4.13 2.46 3.80
N ILE A 29 4.49 1.68 2.77
CA ILE A 29 5.75 1.84 2.03
C ILE A 29 5.48 1.73 0.53
N PRO A 30 5.67 2.82 -0.24
CA PRO A 30 5.60 2.80 -1.70
C PRO A 30 6.61 1.81 -2.31
N PRO A 31 6.17 0.83 -3.12
CA PRO A 31 7.07 -0.21 -3.64
C PRO A 31 8.07 0.33 -4.66
N ASN A 32 7.75 1.43 -5.36
CA ASN A 32 8.64 2.08 -6.34
C ASN A 32 9.90 2.69 -5.71
N LEU A 33 9.87 3.05 -4.41
CA LEU A 33 11.02 3.64 -3.71
C LEU A 33 12.01 2.59 -3.18
N SER A 34 11.68 1.30 -3.25
CA SER A 34 12.57 0.18 -2.89
C SER A 34 12.36 -1.02 -3.83
N PRO A 35 12.53 -0.82 -5.16
CA PRO A 35 12.00 -1.74 -6.18
C PRO A 35 12.63 -3.15 -6.15
N ARG A 36 13.79 -3.32 -5.52
CA ARG A 36 14.49 -4.60 -5.41
C ARG A 36 14.09 -5.43 -4.19
N SER A 37 13.54 -4.79 -3.17
CA SER A 37 13.37 -5.39 -1.84
C SER A 37 12.07 -5.02 -1.14
N TYR A 38 11.15 -4.29 -1.77
CA TYR A 38 9.92 -3.80 -1.12
C TYR A 38 9.14 -4.90 -0.39
N GLN A 39 9.04 -6.11 -0.97
CA GLN A 39 8.36 -7.27 -0.40
C GLN A 39 8.90 -7.68 0.97
N SER A 40 10.19 -7.43 1.24
CA SER A 40 10.81 -7.73 2.52
C SER A 40 10.36 -6.81 3.66
N PHE A 41 9.63 -5.72 3.36
CA PHE A 41 9.01 -4.90 4.39
C PHE A 41 7.74 -5.52 4.98
N LEU A 42 7.08 -6.45 4.27
CA LEU A 42 5.94 -7.20 4.82
C LEU A 42 6.32 -7.97 6.08
N SER A 43 7.53 -8.56 6.11
CA SER A 43 8.00 -9.32 7.27
C SER A 43 8.30 -8.46 8.51
N VAL A 44 8.30 -7.13 8.37
CA VAL A 44 8.52 -6.19 9.49
C VAL A 44 7.29 -5.35 9.81
N GLY A 45 6.12 -5.69 9.26
CA GLY A 45 4.84 -5.21 9.75
C GLY A 45 4.21 -4.06 8.98
N ILE A 46 4.64 -3.77 7.74
CA ILE A 46 3.78 -2.96 6.86
C ILE A 46 2.51 -3.75 6.51
N ASN A 47 1.47 -3.04 6.11
CA ASN A 47 0.23 -3.66 5.63
C ASN A 47 -0.39 -2.92 4.45
N ASP A 48 0.32 -1.95 3.86
CA ASP A 48 -0.16 -1.16 2.75
C ASP A 48 1.02 -0.72 1.87
N TRP A 49 0.89 -0.89 0.56
CA TRP A 49 1.91 -0.48 -0.41
C TRP A 49 1.81 1.01 -0.78
N GLY A 50 0.80 1.73 -0.30
CA GLY A 50 0.56 3.11 -0.68
C GLY A 50 0.03 3.25 -2.10
N GLY A 51 0.47 4.29 -2.82
CA GLY A 51 0.04 4.55 -4.19
C GLY A 51 0.67 3.59 -5.19
N ILE A 52 -0.11 3.07 -6.12
CA ILE A 52 0.33 2.37 -7.33
C ILE A 52 -0.59 2.82 -8.46
N SER A 53 -0.04 3.16 -9.62
CA SER A 53 -0.83 3.57 -10.78
C SER A 53 -0.28 2.96 -12.07
N PRO A 54 -1.09 2.23 -12.85
CA PRO A 54 -0.70 1.78 -14.19
C PRO A 54 -0.94 2.87 -15.26
N LEU A 55 -1.60 3.97 -14.90
CA LEU A 55 -2.07 4.98 -15.87
C LEU A 55 -1.27 6.28 -15.82
N THR A 56 -0.70 6.60 -14.67
CA THR A 56 -0.05 7.89 -14.42
C THR A 56 1.35 7.68 -13.84
N PRO A 57 2.31 8.57 -14.12
CA PRO A 57 3.57 8.55 -13.38
C PRO A 57 3.36 8.90 -11.90
N ASP A 58 4.39 8.67 -11.07
CA ASP A 58 4.45 9.26 -9.74
C ASP A 58 4.76 10.76 -9.89
N TYR A 59 3.80 11.63 -9.55
CA TYR A 59 3.99 13.07 -9.63
C TYR A 59 4.89 13.62 -8.51
N VAL A 60 5.10 12.85 -7.43
CA VAL A 60 5.96 13.23 -6.30
C VAL A 60 7.39 12.80 -6.56
N ASN A 61 7.60 11.57 -7.06
CA ASN A 61 8.93 11.04 -7.41
C ASN A 61 8.96 10.52 -8.86
N PRO A 62 8.94 11.41 -9.88
CA PRO A 62 8.84 11.02 -11.29
C PRO A 62 9.95 10.09 -11.79
N GLU A 63 11.08 10.07 -11.11
CA GLU A 63 12.22 9.21 -11.40
C GLU A 63 12.01 7.74 -10.97
N PHE A 64 11.03 7.46 -10.11
CA PHE A 64 10.68 6.12 -9.65
C PHE A 64 9.33 5.68 -10.22
N SER A 65 9.38 4.96 -11.35
CA SER A 65 8.18 4.40 -11.97
C SER A 65 7.43 3.44 -11.04
N TRP A 66 6.09 3.47 -11.10
CA TRP A 66 5.28 2.48 -10.40
C TRP A 66 5.62 1.07 -10.89
N PRO A 67 5.63 0.06 -10.00
CA PRO A 67 5.70 -1.33 -10.43
C PRO A 67 4.39 -1.76 -11.08
N GLU A 68 4.46 -2.81 -11.90
CA GLU A 68 3.26 -3.48 -12.40
C GLU A 68 2.48 -4.11 -11.25
N ILE A 69 1.15 -3.97 -11.25
CA ILE A 69 0.28 -4.52 -10.20
C ILE A 69 0.47 -6.04 -10.08
N ARG A 70 0.66 -6.74 -11.21
CA ARG A 70 0.92 -8.18 -11.21
C ARG A 70 2.18 -8.55 -10.43
N ASP A 71 3.25 -7.79 -10.57
CA ASP A 71 4.51 -8.07 -9.89
C ASP A 71 4.38 -7.83 -8.38
N VAL A 72 3.61 -6.82 -7.97
CA VAL A 72 3.30 -6.57 -6.56
C VAL A 72 2.43 -7.68 -5.97
N ASP A 73 1.45 -8.18 -6.73
CA ASP A 73 0.59 -9.29 -6.33
C ASP A 73 1.40 -10.59 -6.13
N GLU A 74 2.24 -10.94 -7.12
CA GLU A 74 3.11 -12.13 -7.05
C GLU A 74 4.10 -12.04 -5.88
N ASN A 75 4.76 -10.89 -5.68
CA ASN A 75 5.71 -10.72 -4.59
C ASN A 75 5.03 -10.70 -3.21
N SER A 76 3.81 -10.15 -3.10
CA SER A 76 3.03 -10.20 -1.85
C SER A 76 2.64 -11.64 -1.51
N LYS A 77 2.16 -12.40 -2.51
CA LYS A 77 1.80 -13.82 -2.35
C LYS A 77 2.99 -14.68 -1.96
N ASN A 78 4.15 -14.46 -2.59
CA ASN A 78 5.40 -15.15 -2.24
C ASN A 78 5.84 -14.85 -0.80
N ALA A 79 5.45 -13.71 -0.23
CA ALA A 79 5.68 -13.36 1.16
C ALA A 79 4.56 -13.85 2.12
N GLY A 80 3.53 -14.54 1.60
CA GLY A 80 2.42 -15.09 2.38
C GLY A 80 1.25 -14.13 2.60
N PHE A 81 1.10 -13.09 1.77
CA PHE A 81 0.05 -12.08 1.87
C PHE A 81 -0.76 -11.95 0.59
N ASP A 82 -2.04 -11.64 0.72
CA ASP A 82 -2.91 -11.33 -0.42
C ASP A 82 -2.93 -9.83 -0.70
N LEU A 83 -2.68 -9.44 -1.95
CA LEU A 83 -2.82 -8.05 -2.37
C LEU A 83 -4.31 -7.70 -2.52
N LYS A 84 -4.74 -6.62 -1.86
CA LYS A 84 -6.10 -6.08 -1.97
C LYS A 84 -6.05 -4.59 -2.27
N CYS A 85 -6.97 -4.11 -3.12
CA CYS A 85 -7.12 -2.68 -3.37
C CYS A 85 -8.10 -2.06 -2.37
N ARG A 86 -7.66 -1.02 -1.65
CA ARG A 86 -8.53 -0.20 -0.80
C ARG A 86 -8.96 1.07 -1.53
N PHE A 87 -10.03 1.69 -1.03
CA PHE A 87 -10.35 3.06 -1.39
C PHE A 87 -9.29 4.05 -0.86
N PRO A 88 -9.29 5.31 -1.31
CA PRO A 88 -8.37 6.34 -0.80
C PRO A 88 -8.46 6.58 0.73
N ILE A 89 -9.55 6.13 1.36
CA ILE A 89 -9.77 6.11 2.79
C ILE A 89 -9.86 4.67 3.31
N TYR A 90 -9.35 4.40 4.51
CA TYR A 90 -9.46 3.07 5.12
C TYR A 90 -10.89 2.77 5.62
N PRO A 91 -11.33 1.50 5.62
CA PRO A 91 -12.69 1.11 6.02
C PRO A 91 -13.15 1.68 7.37
N GLU A 92 -12.27 1.72 8.37
CA GLU A 92 -12.55 2.24 9.71
C GLU A 92 -12.91 3.73 9.74
N PHE A 93 -12.58 4.48 8.68
CA PHE A 93 -12.87 5.91 8.56
C PHE A 93 -14.00 6.23 7.56
N PHE A 94 -14.73 5.24 7.05
CA PHE A 94 -15.83 5.48 6.10
C PHE A 94 -16.92 6.41 6.67
N SER A 95 -17.06 6.46 7.99
CA SER A 95 -17.99 7.38 8.67
C SER A 95 -17.69 8.87 8.43
N PHE A 96 -16.47 9.22 8.00
CA PHE A 96 -16.08 10.59 7.67
C PHE A 96 -16.45 11.01 6.24
N ILE A 97 -16.94 10.06 5.44
CA ILE A 97 -17.35 10.28 4.06
C ILE A 97 -18.85 10.58 4.00
N SER A 98 -19.27 11.45 3.06
CA SER A 98 -20.69 11.76 2.87
C SER A 98 -21.50 10.52 2.46
N LYS A 99 -22.79 10.50 2.78
CA LYS A 99 -23.67 9.35 2.46
C LYS A 99 -23.76 9.11 0.95
N GLU A 100 -23.69 10.17 0.15
CA GLU A 100 -23.72 10.12 -1.30
C GLU A 100 -22.48 9.40 -1.84
N LEU A 101 -21.28 9.72 -1.34
CA LEU A 101 -20.06 9.06 -1.77
C LEU A 101 -19.98 7.62 -1.25
N GLN A 102 -20.43 7.36 -0.01
CA GLN A 102 -20.57 5.99 0.50
C GLN A 102 -21.51 5.14 -0.38
N ALA A 103 -22.61 5.72 -0.87
CA ALA A 103 -23.52 5.01 -1.78
C ALA A 103 -22.84 4.62 -3.09
N LYS A 104 -21.95 5.47 -3.62
CA LYS A 104 -21.14 5.18 -4.80
C LYS A 104 -20.05 4.14 -4.55
N MET A 105 -19.36 4.23 -3.42
CA MET A 105 -18.37 3.22 -3.03
C MET A 105 -19.00 1.82 -2.96
N LYS A 106 -20.21 1.70 -2.39
CA LYS A 106 -20.94 0.44 -2.27
C LYS A 106 -21.19 -0.28 -3.60
N GLU A 107 -21.24 0.42 -4.73
CA GLU A 107 -21.41 -0.21 -6.05
C GLU A 107 -20.22 -1.12 -6.39
N ILE A 108 -19.00 -0.75 -5.96
CA ILE A 108 -17.74 -1.43 -6.30
C ILE A 108 -17.00 -2.00 -5.07
N GLN A 109 -17.62 -1.94 -3.89
CA GLN A 109 -17.05 -2.41 -2.62
C GLN A 109 -17.39 -3.90 -2.37
N ASN A 110 -16.44 -4.66 -1.84
CA ASN A 110 -16.64 -6.04 -1.40
C ASN A 110 -17.12 -6.12 0.08
N GLU A 111 -17.32 -7.32 0.59
CA GLU A 111 -17.81 -7.55 1.96
C GLU A 111 -16.84 -7.02 3.05
N GLU A 112 -15.56 -6.88 2.73
CA GLU A 112 -14.51 -6.40 3.63
C GLU A 112 -14.36 -4.87 3.65
N GLY A 113 -15.12 -4.13 2.83
CA GLY A 113 -14.91 -2.68 2.71
C GLY A 113 -13.84 -2.27 1.71
N LEU A 114 -13.34 -3.20 0.90
CA LEU A 114 -12.29 -2.97 -0.09
C LEU A 114 -12.88 -2.94 -1.51
N VAL A 115 -12.09 -2.53 -2.51
CA VAL A 115 -12.53 -2.51 -3.91
C VAL A 115 -12.57 -3.95 -4.42
N LYS A 116 -13.70 -4.35 -5.04
CA LYS A 116 -13.83 -5.69 -5.63
C LYS A 116 -12.78 -5.91 -6.73
N GLU A 117 -12.25 -7.12 -6.82
CA GLU A 117 -11.11 -7.44 -7.69
C GLU A 117 -11.35 -7.11 -9.16
N GLU A 118 -12.58 -7.27 -9.67
CA GLU A 118 -12.91 -7.00 -11.07
C GLU A 118 -12.75 -5.53 -11.51
N TYR A 119 -12.54 -4.60 -10.56
CA TYR A 119 -12.33 -3.18 -10.84
C TYR A 119 -10.86 -2.75 -10.86
N TRP A 120 -9.92 -3.59 -10.42
CA TRP A 120 -8.52 -3.20 -10.28
C TRP A 120 -7.49 -4.26 -10.66
N ARG A 121 -7.88 -5.54 -10.71
CA ARG A 121 -7.01 -6.67 -11.05
C ARG A 121 -7.01 -6.94 -12.56
#